data_AF-T0FZT0-F1
#
_entry.id   AF-T0FZT0-F1
#
_cell.length_a   1.000
_cell.length_b   1.000
_cell.length_c   1.000
_cell.angle_alpha   90.00
_cell.angle_beta   90.00
_cell.angle_gamma   90.00
#
_symmetry.space_group_name_H-M   'P 1'
#
loop_
_entity.id
_entity.type
_entity.pdbx_description
1 polymer ?
#
loop_
_entity_poly.entity_id
_entity_poly.type
_entity_poly.pdbx_seq_one_letter_code
_entity_poly.pdbx_strand_id
1 'polypeptide(L)' 'MTPYDQPDSMTKDEFCARFKARMIARAGETFDDGESIADYADDTAPSYWEENGWLRDQGPEDCADADMSYWGED' A
#
# COMPACT_ATOMS: atom_id res chain seq x y z
N MET A 1 -13.16 -31.73 13.27
CA MET A 1 -12.26 -30.81 12.54
C MET A 1 -12.98 -29.47 12.56
N THR A 2 -12.58 -28.55 13.42
CA THR A 2 -13.16 -27.21 13.43
C THR A 2 -12.83 -26.58 12.07
N PRO A 3 -13.80 -26.12 11.27
CA PRO A 3 -13.46 -25.21 10.20
C PRO A 3 -12.95 -23.96 10.92
N TYR A 4 -11.64 -23.79 10.94
CA TYR A 4 -11.08 -22.49 11.24
C TYR A 4 -11.68 -21.57 10.17
N ASP A 5 -12.62 -20.75 10.61
CA ASP A 5 -12.89 -19.45 10.01
C ASP A 5 -11.52 -18.79 9.87
N GLN A 6 -10.93 -18.95 8.69
CA GLN A 6 -9.63 -18.40 8.34
C GLN A 6 -9.94 -17.01 7.78
N PRO A 7 -9.72 -15.91 8.52
CA PRO A 7 -9.78 -14.56 7.97
C PRO A 7 -8.55 -14.28 7.08
N ASP A 8 -8.10 -15.27 6.28
CA ASP A 8 -6.77 -15.33 5.66
C ASP A 8 -6.68 -14.66 4.29
N SER A 9 -7.43 -13.59 4.05
CA SER A 9 -7.11 -12.68 2.96
C SER A 9 -7.54 -11.28 3.36
N MET A 10 -6.54 -10.42 3.59
CA MET A 10 -6.71 -8.97 3.63
C MET A 10 -7.64 -8.55 2.49
N THR A 11 -8.49 -7.55 2.68
CA THR A 11 -9.31 -7.05 1.57
C THR A 11 -8.53 -6.03 0.75
N LYS A 12 -8.97 -5.74 -0.49
CA LYS A 12 -8.39 -4.66 -1.31
C LYS A 12 -8.40 -3.34 -0.54
N ASP A 13 -9.53 -3.04 0.08
CA ASP A 13 -9.74 -1.82 0.85
C ASP A 13 -8.77 -1.72 2.03
N GLU A 14 -8.56 -2.84 2.75
CA GLU A 14 -7.61 -2.88 3.84
C GLU A 14 -6.16 -2.77 3.38
N PHE A 15 -5.81 -3.38 2.24
CA PHE A 15 -4.50 -3.21 1.62
C PHE A 15 -4.26 -1.74 1.27
N CYS A 16 -5.22 -1.09 0.58
CA CYS A 16 -5.12 0.32 0.21
C CYS A 16 -5.00 1.23 1.44
N ALA A 17 -5.81 0.99 2.48
CA ALA A 17 -5.79 1.77 3.71
C ALA A 17 -4.42 1.68 4.43
N ARG A 18 -3.85 0.48 4.55
CA ARG A 18 -2.55 0.27 5.20
C ARG A 18 -1.40 0.81 4.37
N PHE A 19 -1.44 0.64 3.04
CA PHE A 19 -0.45 1.16 2.11
C PHE A 19 -0.37 2.69 2.21
N LYS A 20 -1.52 3.36 2.13
CA LYS A 20 -1.66 4.81 2.31
C LYS A 20 -1.17 5.28 3.69
N ALA A 21 -1.59 4.60 4.76
CA ALA A 21 -1.15 4.95 6.11
C ALA A 21 0.38 4.83 6.27
N ARG A 22 0.99 3.82 5.64
CA ARG A 22 2.44 3.63 5.65
C ARG A 22 3.18 4.74 4.90
N MET A 23 2.69 5.14 3.73
CA MET A 23 3.26 6.25 2.97
C MET A 23 3.20 7.55 3.76
N ILE A 24 2.04 7.88 4.31
CA ILE A 24 1.86 9.12 5.08
C ILE A 24 2.74 9.13 6.34
N ALA A 25 2.86 7.98 7.02
CA ALA A 25 3.70 7.86 8.20
C ALA A 25 5.21 8.04 7.92
N ARG A 26 5.65 7.78 6.68
CA ARG A 26 7.07 7.87 6.27
C ARG A 26 7.41 9.20 5.60
N ALA A 27 6.60 9.64 4.65
CA ALA A 27 6.86 10.79 3.80
C ALA A 27 6.05 12.05 4.21
N GLY A 28 4.99 11.90 5.02
CA GLY A 28 4.11 12.99 5.43
C GLY A 28 2.82 13.04 4.59
N GLU A 29 2.08 14.15 4.69
CA GLU A 29 0.77 14.29 4.02
C GLU A 29 0.90 14.69 2.54
N THR A 30 2.00 15.32 2.15
CA THR A 30 2.23 15.87 0.81
C THR A 30 3.65 15.59 0.31
N PHE A 31 3.80 15.39 -0.99
CA PHE A 31 5.09 15.38 -1.69
C PHE A 31 5.74 16.78 -1.69
N ASP A 32 7.01 16.84 -2.10
CA ASP A 32 7.78 18.10 -2.17
C ASP A 32 7.18 19.12 -3.16
N ASP A 33 6.52 18.64 -4.23
CA ASP A 33 5.80 19.46 -5.21
C ASP A 33 4.42 19.96 -4.70
N GLY A 34 3.98 19.48 -3.53
CA GLY A 34 2.71 19.85 -2.91
C GLY A 34 1.52 18.95 -3.27
N GLU A 35 1.74 17.89 -4.05
CA GLU A 35 0.74 16.86 -4.32
C GLU A 35 0.43 16.04 -3.05
N SER A 36 -0.81 15.57 -2.91
CA SER A 36 -1.24 14.80 -1.73
C SER A 36 -0.82 13.33 -1.86
N ILE A 37 -0.05 12.83 -0.89
CA ILE A 37 0.36 11.41 -0.82
C ILE A 37 -0.86 10.50 -0.66
N ALA A 38 -1.90 10.98 0.03
CA ALA A 38 -3.13 10.22 0.19
C ALA A 38 -3.84 9.98 -1.15
N ASP A 39 -3.89 10.99 -2.02
CA ASP A 39 -4.54 10.92 -3.33
C ASP A 39 -3.76 10.00 -4.28
N TYR A 40 -2.43 10.15 -4.29
CA TYR A 40 -1.52 9.24 -5.00
C TYR A 40 -1.70 7.78 -4.53
N ALA A 41 -1.76 7.53 -3.23
CA ALA A 41 -1.92 6.19 -2.68
C ALA A 41 -3.29 5.58 -3.00
N ASP A 42 -4.37 6.39 -3.05
CA ASP A 42 -5.70 5.92 -3.45
C ASP A 42 -5.77 5.53 -4.93
N ASP A 43 -5.00 6.18 -5.81
CA ASP A 43 -4.88 5.79 -7.23
C ASP A 43 -3.95 4.58 -7.44
N THR A 44 -2.83 4.54 -6.69
CA THR A 44 -1.74 3.56 -6.90
C THR A 44 -1.97 2.25 -6.16
N ALA A 45 -2.43 2.26 -4.91
CA ALA A 45 -2.59 1.02 -4.14
C ALA A 45 -3.53 -0.03 -4.77
N PRO A 46 -4.64 0.36 -5.45
CA PRO A 46 -5.48 -0.57 -6.19
C PRO A 46 -4.74 -1.34 -7.28
N SER A 47 -3.81 -0.70 -8.00
CA SER A 47 -3.06 -1.35 -9.07
C SER A 47 -2.13 -2.42 -8.51
N TYR A 48 -1.44 -2.15 -7.40
CA TYR A 48 -0.59 -3.14 -6.71
C TYR A 48 -1.36 -4.37 -6.23
N TRP A 49 -2.61 -4.18 -5.80
CA TRP A 49 -3.50 -5.29 -5.43
C TRP A 49 -3.91 -6.15 -6.63
N GLU A 50 -4.09 -5.53 -7.80
CA GLU A 50 -4.62 -6.18 -9.01
C GLU A 50 -3.54 -6.79 -9.90
N GLU A 51 -2.36 -6.16 -9.97
CA GLU A 51 -1.28 -6.56 -10.87
C GLU A 51 -0.66 -7.90 -10.50
N ASN A 52 -0.49 -8.18 -9.20
CA ASN A 52 0.36 -9.29 -8.77
C ASN A 52 -0.01 -9.83 -7.39
N GLY A 53 -0.37 -11.12 -7.33
CA GLY A 53 -0.69 -11.81 -6.07
C GLY A 53 0.46 -11.87 -5.07
N TRP A 54 1.72 -11.73 -5.52
CA TRP A 54 2.89 -11.73 -4.64
C TRP A 54 3.06 -10.43 -3.82
N LEU A 55 2.57 -9.30 -4.34
CA LEU A 55 2.57 -8.03 -3.59
C LEU A 55 1.60 -8.08 -2.40
N ARG A 56 0.46 -8.77 -2.61
CA ARG A 56 -0.53 -9.03 -1.55
C ARG A 56 0.06 -9.90 -0.45
N ASP A 57 0.97 -10.81 -0.81
CA ASP A 57 1.68 -11.72 0.12
C ASP A 57 2.83 -11.01 0.87
N GLN A 58 3.57 -10.13 0.20
CA GLN A 58 4.56 -9.24 0.85
C GLN A 58 3.92 -8.30 1.87
N GLY A 59 2.71 -7.82 1.57
CA GLY A 59 1.93 -6.96 2.43
C GLY A 59 2.04 -5.48 2.05
N PRO A 60 1.03 -4.68 2.43
CA PRO A 60 0.88 -3.29 1.99
C PRO A 60 2.00 -2.38 2.50
N GLU A 61 2.58 -2.66 3.67
CA GLU A 61 3.64 -1.82 4.22
C GLU A 61 4.97 -1.95 3.47
N ASP A 62 5.35 -3.17 3.06
CA ASP A 62 6.57 -3.43 2.29
C ASP A 62 6.41 -2.89 0.86
N CYS A 63 5.23 -3.05 0.26
CA CYS A 63 4.91 -2.45 -1.04
C CYS A 63 5.06 -0.93 -1.01
N ALA A 64 4.57 -0.28 0.05
CA ALA A 64 4.72 1.17 0.20
C ALA A 64 6.18 1.58 0.39
N ASP A 65 6.97 0.86 1.19
CA ASP A 65 8.40 1.16 1.41
C ASP A 65 9.20 1.00 0.11
N ALA A 66 8.89 -0.04 -0.69
CA ALA A 66 9.47 -0.27 -2.00
C ALA A 66 9.08 0.81 -3.02
N ASP A 67 7.81 1.19 -3.09
CA ASP A 67 7.34 2.28 -3.96
C ASP A 67 8.03 3.61 -3.62
N MET A 68 8.07 3.97 -2.33
CA MET A 68 8.74 5.17 -1.84
C MET A 68 10.24 5.19 -2.12
N SER A 69 10.89 4.02 -2.22
CA SER A 69 12.32 3.96 -2.53
C SER A 69 12.65 4.50 -3.93
N TYR A 70 11.69 4.45 -4.87
CA TYR A 70 11.84 4.97 -6.22
C TYR A 70 11.51 6.47 -6.35
N TRP A 71 10.90 7.10 -5.34
CA TRP A 71 10.51 8.52 -5.40
C TRP A 71 11.70 9.49 -5.37
N GLY A 72 12.89 9.01 -5.02
CA GLY A 72 14.09 9.84 -4.83
C GLY A 72 15.34 9.36 -5.57
N GLU A 73 15.23 8.40 -6.50
CA GLU A 73 16.34 8.08 -7.41
C GLU A 73 16.36 9.10 -8.57
N ASP A 74 17.10 10.20 -8.36
CA ASP A 74 17.63 11.08 -9.42
C ASP A 74 18.99 10.57 -9.92
#